data_AF-A0A2V2EFA8-F1
#
_entry.id   AF-A0A2V2EFA8-F1
#
_cell.length_a   1.000
_cell.length_b   1.000
_cell.length_c   1.000
_cell.angle_alpha   90.00
_cell.angle_beta   90.00
_cell.angle_gamma   90.00
#
_symmetry.space_group_name_H-M   'P 1'
#
loop_
_entity.id
_entity.type
_entity.pdbx_description
1 polymer ?
#
loop_
_entity_poly.entity_id
_entity_poly.type
_entity_poly.pdbx_seq_one_letter_code
_entity_poly.pdbx_strand_id
1 'polypeptide(L)' 'MTLKEMSVEYTESANLIRARIRELRAEKKAANSPSASYKIDRRIKELTPMLQECRDLAELTARYYERSYHKHERYTL' A
#
# COMPACT_ATOMS: atom_id res chain seq x y z
N MET A 1 4.94 -20.43 6.13
CA MET A 1 5.04 -19.00 5.84
C MET A 1 6.49 -18.57 5.90
N THR A 2 7.10 -18.43 4.73
CA THR A 2 8.47 -17.93 4.50
C THR A 2 8.43 -16.43 4.19
N LEU A 3 9.57 -15.73 4.26
CA LEU A 3 9.62 -14.31 3.87
C LEU A 3 9.26 -14.11 2.39
N LYS A 4 9.61 -15.07 1.53
CA LYS A 4 9.22 -15.01 0.12
C LYS A 4 7.70 -15.17 -0.07
N GLU A 5 7.06 -16.02 0.74
CA GLU A 5 5.59 -16.14 0.76
C GLU A 5 4.94 -14.85 1.30
N MET A 6 5.48 -14.25 2.36
CA MET A 6 5.01 -12.96 2.90
C MET A 6 5.12 -11.83 1.87
N SER A 7 6.17 -11.84 1.02
CA SER A 7 6.30 -10.86 -0.06
C SER A 7 5.13 -10.89 -1.04
N VAL A 8 4.65 -12.10 -1.37
CA VAL A 8 3.47 -12.28 -2.24
C VAL A 8 2.23 -11.73 -1.54
N GLU A 9 2.02 -12.06 -0.26
CA GLU A 9 0.87 -11.58 0.51
C GLU A 9 0.84 -10.05 0.66
N TYR A 10 1.99 -9.41 0.90
CA TYR A 10 2.09 -7.96 0.95
C TYR A 10 1.87 -7.31 -0.42
N THR A 11 2.32 -7.96 -1.50
CA THR A 11 2.05 -7.53 -2.87
C THR A 11 0.55 -7.57 -3.19
N GLU A 12 -0.12 -8.65 -2.82
CA GLU A 12 -1.56 -8.79 -2.97
C GLU A 12 -2.32 -7.75 -2.15
N SER A 13 -1.93 -7.56 -0.89
CA SER A 13 -2.49 -6.52 -0.01
C SER A 13 -2.31 -5.12 -0.60
N ALA A 14 -1.13 -4.79 -1.12
CA ALA A 14 -0.87 -3.54 -1.81
C ALA A 14 -1.77 -3.35 -3.05
N ASN A 15 -2.01 -4.42 -3.81
CA ASN A 15 -2.90 -4.38 -4.97
C ASN A 15 -4.35 -4.12 -4.56
N LEU A 16 -4.84 -4.75 -3.49
CA LEU A 16 -6.18 -4.51 -2.94
C LEU A 16 -6.35 -3.07 -2.46
N ILE A 17 -5.38 -2.55 -1.70
CA ILE A 17 -5.43 -1.16 -1.23
C ILE A 17 -5.40 -0.17 -2.41
N ARG A 18 -4.55 -0.43 -3.42
CA ARG A 18 -4.48 0.38 -4.64
C ARG A 18 -5.81 0.38 -5.41
N ALA A 19 -6.44 -0.79 -5.55
CA ALA A 19 -7.74 -0.92 -6.19
C ALA A 19 -8.80 -0.12 -5.42
N ARG A 20 -8.84 -0.23 -4.08
CA ARG A 20 -9.77 0.52 -3.25
C ARG A 20 -9.57 2.04 -3.33
N ILE A 21 -8.32 2.52 -3.36
CA ILE A 21 -8.04 3.95 -3.58
C ILE A 21 -8.57 4.41 -4.95
N ARG A 22 -8.46 3.58 -5.99
CA ARG A 22 -8.99 3.90 -7.33
C ARG A 22 -10.52 4.00 -7.31
N GLU A 23 -11.19 3.07 -6.66
CA GLU A 23 -12.65 3.11 -6.47
C GLU A 23 -13.08 4.37 -5.72
N LEU A 24 -12.44 4.68 -4.59
CA LEU A 24 -12.72 5.89 -3.81
C LEU A 24 -12.53 7.17 -4.65
N ARG A 25 -11.50 7.23 -5.49
CA ARG A 25 -11.31 8.37 -6.42
C ARG A 25 -12.44 8.48 -7.45
N ALA A 26 -12.99 7.36 -7.91
CA ALA A 26 -14.14 7.34 -8.80
C ALA A 26 -15.43 7.76 -8.06
N GLU A 27 -15.66 7.21 -6.85
CA GLU A 27 -16.77 7.60 -5.97
C GLU A 27 -16.73 9.12 -5.67
N LYS A 28 -15.54 9.67 -5.40
CA LYS A 28 -15.36 11.12 -5.18
C LYS A 28 -15.79 11.94 -6.38
N LYS A 29 -15.44 11.52 -7.60
CA LYS A 29 -15.83 12.22 -8.84
C LYS A 29 -17.35 12.18 -9.07
N ALA A 30 -18.01 11.12 -8.62
CA ALA A 30 -19.47 10.98 -8.70
C ALA A 30 -20.21 11.66 -7.54
N ALA A 31 -19.50 12.02 -6.46
CA ALA A 31 -20.11 12.65 -5.28
C ALA A 31 -20.45 14.12 -5.55
N ASN A 32 -21.74 14.46 -5.47
CA ASN A 32 -22.23 15.84 -5.63
C ASN A 32 -22.25 16.65 -4.32
N SER A 33 -21.71 16.10 -3.22
CA SER A 33 -21.73 16.74 -1.91
C SER A 33 -20.31 16.98 -1.38
N PRO A 34 -19.98 18.20 -0.93
CA PRO A 34 -18.69 18.52 -0.31
C PRO A 34 -18.36 17.66 0.92
N SER A 35 -19.37 17.29 1.72
CA SER A 35 -19.17 16.47 2.93
C SER A 35 -18.83 15.01 2.60
N ALA A 36 -19.42 14.46 1.55
CA ALA A 36 -19.09 13.12 1.05
C ALA A 36 -17.66 13.10 0.46
N SER A 37 -17.31 14.12 -0.34
CA SER A 37 -15.96 14.27 -0.88
C SER A 37 -14.90 14.33 0.23
N TYR A 38 -15.15 15.07 1.31
CA TYR A 38 -14.22 15.17 2.43
C TYR A 38 -13.96 13.82 3.14
N LYS A 39 -15.02 13.03 3.38
CA LYS A 39 -14.89 11.70 3.99
C LYS A 39 -14.06 10.75 3.11
N ILE A 40 -14.28 10.81 1.79
CA ILE A 40 -13.52 10.02 0.82
C ILE A 40 -12.04 10.44 0.79
N ASP A 41 -11.77 11.75 0.79
CA ASP A 41 -10.39 12.27 0.85
C ASP A 41 -9.67 11.83 2.11
N ARG A 42 -10.33 11.90 3.26
CA ARG A 42 -9.78 11.39 4.52
C ARG A 42 -9.44 9.90 4.40
N ARG A 43 -10.34 9.09 3.83
CA ARG A 43 -10.11 7.65 3.69
C ARG A 43 -8.94 7.34 2.75
N ILE A 44 -8.80 8.08 1.65
CA ILE A 44 -7.65 7.96 0.74
C ILE A 44 -6.35 8.34 1.46
N LYS A 45 -6.37 9.41 2.26
CA LYS A 45 -5.20 9.83 3.07
C LYS A 45 -4.79 8.75 4.08
N GLU A 46 -5.74 8.05 4.70
CA GLU A 46 -5.46 6.94 5.62
C GLU A 46 -4.89 5.70 4.91
N LEU A 47 -5.40 5.37 3.72
CA LEU A 47 -4.96 4.18 2.97
C LEU A 47 -3.63 4.35 2.24
N THR A 48 -3.25 5.59 1.91
CA THR A 48 -2.00 5.90 1.19
C THR A 48 -0.74 5.44 1.93
N PRO A 49 -0.53 5.74 3.23
CA PRO A 49 0.64 5.23 3.96
C PRO A 49 0.63 3.71 4.08
N MET A 50 -0.54 3.08 4.29
CA MET A 50 -0.66 1.61 4.33
C MET A 50 -0.25 0.97 3.00
N LEU A 51 -0.61 1.57 1.86
CA LEU A 51 -0.17 1.12 0.54
C LEU A 51 1.36 1.16 0.41
N GLN A 52 1.98 2.24 0.90
CA GLN A 52 3.42 2.38 0.87
C GLN A 52 4.08 1.32 1.76
N GLU A 53 3.60 1.14 2.99
CA GLU A 53 4.11 0.13 3.93
C GLU A 53 4.01 -1.29 3.36
N CYS A 54 2.89 -1.66 2.73
CA CYS A 54 2.78 -2.97 2.08
C CYS A 54 3.80 -3.14 0.94
N ARG A 55 4.09 -2.10 0.16
CA ARG A 55 5.10 -2.17 -0.90
C ARG A 55 6.52 -2.31 -0.33
N ASP A 56 6.82 -1.53 0.69
CA ASP A 56 8.12 -1.55 1.38
C ASP A 56 8.36 -2.94 1.98
N LEU A 57 7.35 -3.52 2.64
CA LEU A 57 7.42 -4.86 3.22
C LEU A 57 7.51 -5.96 2.15
N ALA A 58 6.77 -5.82 1.03
CA ALA A 58 6.87 -6.76 -0.08
C ALA A 58 8.28 -6.81 -0.66
N GLU A 59 8.94 -5.65 -0.84
CA GLU A 59 10.31 -5.58 -1.33
C GLU A 59 11.31 -6.16 -0.32
N LEU A 60 11.21 -5.74 0.93
CA LEU A 60 12.12 -6.16 1.99
C LEU A 60 12.08 -7.68 2.20
N THR A 61 10.89 -8.26 2.21
CA THR A 61 10.71 -9.71 2.40
C THR A 61 11.07 -10.51 1.16
N ALA A 62 10.94 -9.96 -0.05
CA ALA A 62 11.43 -10.58 -1.29
C ALA A 62 12.97 -10.69 -1.30
N ARG A 63 13.64 -9.62 -0.86
CA ARG A 63 15.09 -9.45 -0.99
C ARG A 63 15.87 -9.80 0.27
N TYR A 64 15.21 -10.25 1.32
CA TYR A 64 15.81 -10.46 2.63
C TYR A 64 17.09 -11.33 2.60
N TYR A 65 17.13 -12.36 1.75
CA TYR A 65 18.28 -13.26 1.62
C TYR A 65 19.28 -12.85 0.53
N GLU A 66 19.02 -11.75 -0.19
CA GLU A 66 19.95 -11.23 -1.18
C GLU A 66 21.13 -10.55 -0.47
N ARG A 67 22.31 -11.18 -0.52
CA ARG A 67 23.50 -10.74 0.22
C ARG A 67 23.98 -9.32 -0.14
N SER A 68 23.57 -8.79 -1.29
CA SER A 68 23.86 -7.43 -1.77
C SER A 68 22.75 -6.42 -1.46
N TYR A 69 21.64 -6.84 -0.86
CA TYR A 69 20.56 -5.92 -0.50
C TYR A 69 20.91 -5.25 0.83
N HIS A 70 21.37 -4.01 0.76
CA HIS A 70 21.94 -3.30 1.91
C HIS A 70 21.06 -2.19 2.45
N LYS A 71 20.01 -1.78 1.73
CA LYS A 71 19.24 -0.60 2.08
C LYS A 71 17.83 -0.62 1.52
N HIS A 72 16.86 -0.59 2.42
CA HIS A 72 15.59 0.09 2.19
C HIS A 72 15.64 1.40 2.98
N GLU A 73 15.34 2.56 2.37
CA GLU A 73 15.51 3.88 3.05
C GLU A 73 14.71 4.00 4.36
N ARG A 74 13.60 3.27 4.47
CA ARG A 74 12.73 3.23 5.65
C ARG A 74 13.01 2.09 6.63
N TYR A 75 13.78 1.07 6.22
CA TYR A 75 14.06 -0.11 7.04
C TYR A 75 15.54 -0.49 6.90
N THR A 76 16.30 -0.27 7.97
CA THR A 76 17.66 -0.80 8.08
C THR A 76 17.54 -2.28 8.45
N LEU A 77 18.04 -3.16 7.57
CA LEU A 77 18.16 -4.60 7.83
C LEU A 77 19.45 -4.91 8.60
#